data_AF-A0A6J4MGF5-F1
#
_entry.id   AF-A0A6J4MGF5-F1
#
_cell.length_a   1.000
_cell.length_b   1.000
_cell.length_c   1.000
_cell.angle_alpha   90.00
_cell.angle_beta   90.00
_cell.angle_gamma   90.00
#
_symmetry.space_group_name_H-M   'P 1'
#
loop_
_entity.id
_entity.type
_entity.pdbx_description
1 polymer ?
#
loop_
_entity_poly.entity_id
_entity_poly.type
_entity_poly.pdbx_seq_one_letter_code
_entity_poly.pdbx_strand_id
1 'polypeptide(L)'
;MLRRRRGSEDGATAILTAVVAVVLFGFAALAVDLGNALSRKGDTQVTADFAALAGGALLPGTKLAGDPVVQAVARYFVDNAARDDDAASAPTVAQMAGRLVNGSDADGEIHYDGPYELRVISPRAYVDFGLAGALGLGGGDGYSGVEVASDATVVMGSPKGHSVLPMYVANPSPGEAACDYGLQTLTDPPGGHVVPPSVPTLAFQSHTNATTVKGLALFEGGVSVSSVTPGSTTASVTIEGDFKNATSVGFFRSDDPAAAVVEVGRAAWDDPVGTTPYTLNKGQVTLDVPAAVASTDELWYVRVFEGAPTGRWSASDEAQAVSVGDAPYECVGGSADGNFGTLRMPRSDVPSTWVPRNIALGLQAPLTLARFPGAPPPWVCGPSVTGSVISSAALRKPGTNCLDTDTGLTQQTATTGFITGDGSYRGLLDTGSSSPDPDGSGGCSPSGTTDPHVVLGKHLNNDLLTCFLTDTTTELGSVARRSYAGGPAFSIEIYGSPRFVWVPVFRQETVSGGSGYYSIVDFRPGFLTDQPMTATKGSNAVGSSTANGLGMNGNKLETIKVVFLNPNSLPQGDSSTPVGPYLGVGPSSVALVD
;
A
#
# COMPACT_ATOMS: atom_id res chain seq x y z
N MET A 1 17.02 100.59 27.54
CA MET A 1 17.23 99.15 27.80
C MET A 1 15.90 98.51 28.19
N LEU A 2 15.22 97.83 27.26
CA LEU A 2 14.03 97.03 27.56
C LEU A 2 14.48 95.61 27.91
N ARG A 3 14.44 95.27 29.20
CA ARG A 3 14.71 93.91 29.70
C ARG A 3 13.49 93.04 29.39
N ARG A 4 13.51 92.38 28.22
CA ARG A 4 12.52 91.33 27.88
C ARG A 4 12.51 90.30 29.01
N ARG A 5 11.43 90.26 29.79
CA ARG A 5 11.10 89.10 30.62
C ARG A 5 10.94 87.93 29.66
N ARG A 6 11.91 87.01 29.61
CA ARG A 6 11.67 85.67 29.07
C ARG A 6 10.60 85.06 29.95
N GLY A 7 9.39 84.86 29.42
CA GLY A 7 8.42 84.01 30.10
C GLY A 7 9.07 82.63 30.26
N SER A 8 9.13 82.12 31.48
CA SER A 8 9.70 80.79 31.73
C SER A 8 8.79 79.74 31.09
N GLU A 9 9.30 79.03 30.09
CA GLU A 9 8.60 77.91 29.43
C GLU A 9 8.62 76.64 30.29
N ASP A 10 9.27 76.68 31.47
CA ASP A 10 9.47 75.57 32.40
C ASP A 10 8.17 74.81 32.72
N GLY A 11 7.03 75.52 32.83
CA GLY A 11 5.72 74.90 33.05
C GLY A 11 5.20 74.10 31.86
N ALA A 12 5.43 74.59 30.63
CA ALA A 12 5.04 73.87 29.41
C ALA A 12 5.94 72.63 29.20
N THR A 13 7.24 72.75 29.49
CA THR A 13 8.17 71.60 29.44
C THR A 13 7.79 70.52 30.44
N ALA A 14 7.38 70.90 31.66
CA ALA A 14 6.93 69.94 32.67
C ALA A 14 5.67 69.17 32.23
N ILE A 15 4.67 69.86 31.67
CA ILE A 15 3.44 69.23 31.16
C ILE A 15 3.76 68.30 29.98
N LEU A 16 4.57 68.75 29.03
CA LEU A 16 4.96 67.93 27.87
C LEU A 16 5.71 66.67 28.31
N THR A 17 6.64 66.81 29.25
CA THR A 17 7.41 65.67 29.79
C THR A 17 6.48 64.67 30.48
N ALA A 18 5.52 65.16 31.28
CA ALA A 18 4.53 64.29 31.93
C ALA A 18 3.67 63.54 30.92
N VAL A 19 3.18 64.21 29.86
CA VAL A 19 2.39 63.57 28.80
C VAL A 19 3.21 62.52 28.05
N VAL A 20 4.45 62.85 27.65
CA VAL A 20 5.34 61.90 26.96
C VAL A 20 5.66 60.70 27.86
N ALA A 21 5.92 60.94 29.15
CA ALA A 21 6.18 59.85 30.10
C ALA A 21 4.98 58.90 30.21
N VAL A 22 3.75 59.42 30.35
CA VAL A 22 2.53 58.59 30.39
C VAL A 22 2.37 57.79 29.11
N VAL A 23 2.60 58.39 27.94
CA VAL A 23 2.53 57.68 26.66
C VAL A 23 3.58 56.57 26.59
N LEU A 24 4.83 56.84 26.96
CA LEU A 24 5.90 55.85 26.95
C LEU A 24 5.63 54.70 27.93
N PHE A 25 5.16 55.01 29.14
CA PHE A 25 4.76 53.97 30.10
C PHE A 25 3.54 53.18 29.64
N GLY A 26 2.60 53.81 28.92
CA GLY A 26 1.46 53.14 28.30
C GLY A 26 1.87 52.11 27.26
N PHE A 27 2.80 52.46 26.37
CA PHE A 27 3.33 51.50 25.40
C PHE A 27 4.17 50.40 26.06
N ALA A 28 4.96 50.74 27.09
CA ALA A 28 5.72 49.76 27.84
C ALA A 28 4.81 48.75 28.56
N ALA A 29 3.72 49.22 29.18
CA ALA A 29 2.69 48.40 29.80
C ALA A 29 2.06 47.42 28.80
N LEU A 30 1.60 47.94 27.65
CA LEU A 30 1.01 47.14 26.59
C LEU A 30 2.00 46.08 26.06
N ALA A 31 3.28 46.44 25.90
CA ALA A 31 4.29 45.50 25.43
C ALA A 31 4.53 44.35 26.41
N VAL A 32 4.49 44.61 27.72
CA VAL A 32 4.62 43.58 28.76
C VAL A 32 3.39 42.66 28.77
N ASP A 33 2.19 43.23 28.73
CA ASP A 33 0.93 42.47 28.74
C ASP A 33 0.79 41.61 27.48
N LEU A 34 1.11 42.15 26.30
CA LEU A 34 1.13 41.40 25.05
C LEU A 34 2.23 40.31 25.07
N GLY A 35 3.39 40.62 25.65
CA GLY A 35 4.47 39.63 25.84
C GLY A 35 4.01 38.45 26.70
N ASN A 36 3.29 38.72 27.80
CA ASN A 36 2.71 37.68 28.66
C ASN A 36 1.66 36.85 27.91
N ALA A 37 0.77 37.49 27.15
CA ALA A 37 -0.26 36.81 26.34
C ALA A 37 0.37 35.91 25.25
N LEU A 38 1.41 36.40 24.55
CA LEU A 38 2.13 35.61 23.55
C LEU A 38 2.90 34.45 24.18
N SER A 39 3.52 34.66 25.35
CA SER A 39 4.15 33.58 26.11
C SER A 39 3.13 32.51 26.49
N ARG A 40 1.95 32.91 26.97
CA ARG A 40 0.90 31.98 27.35
C ARG A 40 0.36 31.19 26.16
N LYS A 41 0.22 31.84 25.00
CA LYS A 41 -0.15 31.16 23.76
C LYS A 41 0.88 30.08 23.37
N GLY A 42 2.17 30.33 23.60
CA GLY A 42 3.20 29.32 23.44
C GLY A 42 3.01 28.12 24.38
N ASP A 43 2.71 28.37 25.66
CA ASP A 43 2.44 27.31 26.63
C ASP A 43 1.20 26.48 26.25
N THR A 44 0.11 27.12 25.80
CA THR A 44 -1.11 26.41 25.37
C THR A 44 -0.84 25.57 24.14
N GLN A 45 -0.01 26.05 23.19
CA GLN A 45 0.36 25.28 22.00
C GLN A 45 1.15 24.03 22.39
N VAL A 46 2.21 24.19 23.18
CA VAL A 46 3.02 23.06 23.67
C VAL A 46 2.14 22.04 24.41
N THR A 47 1.17 22.53 25.19
CA THR A 47 0.23 21.64 25.90
C THR A 47 -0.69 20.90 24.94
N ALA A 48 -1.23 21.57 23.90
CA ALA A 48 -2.06 20.95 22.87
C ALA A 48 -1.28 19.88 22.09
N ASP A 49 -0.05 20.20 21.65
CA ASP A 49 0.81 19.31 20.86
C ASP A 49 1.09 18.01 21.59
N PHE A 50 1.55 18.09 22.84
CA PHE A 50 1.85 16.90 23.63
C PHE A 50 0.60 16.15 24.09
N ALA A 51 -0.52 16.85 24.35
CA ALA A 51 -1.79 16.20 24.63
C ALA A 51 -2.28 15.41 23.40
N ALA A 52 -2.18 16.00 22.20
CA ALA A 52 -2.45 15.33 20.94
C ALA A 52 -1.55 14.10 20.77
N LEU A 53 -0.23 14.22 20.92
CA LEU A 53 0.68 13.08 20.85
C LEU A 53 0.34 11.96 21.86
N ALA A 54 -0.03 12.32 23.10
CA ALA A 54 -0.42 11.35 24.12
C ALA A 54 -1.69 10.58 23.75
N GLY A 55 -2.69 11.26 23.17
CA GLY A 55 -3.90 10.62 22.63
C GLY A 55 -3.62 9.83 21.35
N GLY A 56 -2.80 10.38 20.46
CA GLY A 56 -2.44 9.83 19.15
C GLY A 56 -1.80 8.45 19.26
N ALA A 57 -0.97 8.22 20.28
CA ALA A 57 -0.36 6.91 20.55
C ALA A 57 -1.37 5.80 20.90
N LEU A 58 -2.60 6.16 21.24
CA LEU A 58 -3.67 5.22 21.63
C LEU A 58 -4.79 5.10 20.57
N LEU A 59 -4.63 5.72 19.39
CA LEU A 59 -5.59 5.58 18.29
C LEU A 59 -5.65 4.13 17.77
N PRO A 60 -6.79 3.68 17.19
CA PRO A 60 -8.04 4.41 17.02
C PRO A 60 -8.83 4.53 18.35
N GLY A 61 -9.63 5.59 18.49
CA GLY A 61 -10.44 5.84 19.68
C GLY A 61 -11.90 6.20 19.35
N THR A 62 -12.68 6.45 20.39
CA THR A 62 -14.06 6.93 20.32
C THR A 62 -14.23 8.21 21.13
N LYS A 63 -15.18 9.05 20.74
CA LYS A 63 -15.50 10.31 21.44
C LYS A 63 -16.37 10.05 22.68
N LEU A 64 -15.82 9.31 23.64
CA LEU A 64 -16.46 8.95 24.91
C LEU A 64 -15.51 9.29 26.06
N ALA A 65 -16.01 9.89 27.14
CA ALA A 65 -15.16 10.29 28.26
C ALA A 65 -14.34 9.14 28.86
N GLY A 66 -14.83 7.90 28.80
CA GLY A 66 -14.12 6.70 29.30
C GLY A 66 -13.10 6.10 28.32
N ASP A 67 -12.99 6.64 27.11
CA ASP A 67 -12.08 6.12 26.08
C ASP A 67 -10.60 6.35 26.48
N PRO A 68 -9.70 5.38 26.30
CA PRO A 68 -8.29 5.53 26.63
C PRO A 68 -7.61 6.74 25.96
N VAL A 69 -7.97 7.09 24.72
CA VAL A 69 -7.45 8.27 24.01
C VAL A 69 -7.84 9.53 24.75
N VAL A 70 -9.14 9.69 25.08
CA VAL A 70 -9.66 10.86 25.80
C VAL A 70 -9.03 10.96 27.19
N GLN A 71 -8.86 9.83 27.88
CA GLN A 71 -8.24 9.79 29.21
C GLN A 71 -6.77 10.19 29.18
N ALA A 72 -6.02 9.82 28.13
CA ALA A 72 -4.63 10.23 27.97
C ALA A 72 -4.50 11.73 27.72
N VAL A 73 -5.32 12.29 26.82
CA VAL A 73 -5.39 13.74 26.56
C VAL A 73 -5.78 14.50 27.84
N ALA A 74 -6.84 14.05 28.52
CA ALA A 74 -7.32 14.66 29.76
C ALA A 74 -6.26 14.65 30.87
N ARG A 75 -5.54 13.53 31.03
CA ARG A 75 -4.46 13.43 32.01
C ARG A 75 -3.34 14.41 31.67
N TYR A 76 -2.95 14.51 30.40
CA TYR A 76 -1.91 15.45 29.99
C TYR A 76 -2.30 16.90 30.32
N PHE A 77 -3.54 17.31 30.02
CA PHE A 77 -4.04 18.66 30.36
C PHE A 77 -4.09 18.93 31.86
N VAL A 78 -4.46 17.95 32.69
CA VAL A 78 -4.51 18.13 34.15
C VAL A 78 -3.11 18.24 34.74
N ASP A 79 -2.16 17.43 34.26
CA ASP A 79 -0.80 17.39 34.80
C ASP A 79 0.07 18.56 34.29
N ASN A 80 -0.25 19.13 33.11
CA ASN A 80 0.55 20.16 32.42
C ASN A 80 -0.26 21.38 32.01
N ALA A 81 -1.33 21.74 32.75
CA ALA A 81 -2.16 22.89 32.43
C ALA A 81 -1.33 24.17 32.28
N ALA A 82 -1.52 24.88 31.16
CA ALA A 82 -1.00 26.23 31.02
C ALA A 82 -1.55 27.10 32.16
N ARG A 83 -0.72 28.00 32.70
CA ARG A 83 -1.17 28.86 33.80
C ARG A 83 -2.34 29.74 33.35
N ASP A 84 -3.35 29.84 34.18
CA ASP A 84 -4.55 30.62 33.90
C ASP A 84 -4.79 31.53 35.11
N ASP A 85 -4.84 32.85 34.86
CA ASP A 85 -4.96 33.84 35.92
C ASP A 85 -6.39 33.92 36.51
N ASP A 86 -7.39 33.29 35.87
CA ASP A 86 -8.79 33.18 36.36
C ASP A 86 -9.22 31.74 36.67
N ALA A 87 -8.28 30.78 36.68
CA ALA A 87 -8.63 29.39 36.90
C ALA A 87 -9.20 29.13 38.31
N ALA A 88 -10.38 28.49 38.34
CA ALA A 88 -10.83 27.74 39.51
C ALA A 88 -9.88 26.57 39.82
N SER A 89 -10.10 25.85 40.93
CA SER A 89 -9.32 24.66 41.29
C SER A 89 -9.15 23.71 40.10
N ALA A 90 -7.93 23.20 39.89
CA ALA A 90 -7.60 22.31 38.77
C ALA A 90 -8.59 21.14 38.68
N PRO A 91 -9.15 20.85 37.49
CA PRO A 91 -10.11 19.77 37.32
C PRO A 91 -9.44 18.41 37.54
N THR A 92 -10.21 17.43 38.00
CA THR A 92 -9.77 16.03 37.96
C THR A 92 -9.74 15.51 36.53
N VAL A 93 -8.98 14.44 36.26
CA VAL A 93 -8.94 13.79 34.93
C VAL A 93 -10.34 13.39 34.44
N ALA A 94 -11.20 12.89 35.32
CA ALA A 94 -12.57 12.52 34.96
C ALA A 94 -13.44 13.73 34.55
N GLN A 95 -13.28 14.87 35.23
CA GLN A 95 -13.96 16.10 34.86
C GLN A 95 -13.44 16.64 33.53
N MET A 96 -12.12 16.66 33.33
CA MET A 96 -11.52 17.10 32.07
C MET A 96 -11.94 16.20 30.91
N ALA A 97 -11.91 14.88 31.06
CA ALA A 97 -12.37 13.94 30.04
C ALA A 97 -13.86 14.16 29.65
N GLY A 98 -14.70 14.55 30.61
CA GLY A 98 -16.10 14.92 30.35
C GLY A 98 -16.24 16.24 29.58
N ARG A 99 -15.33 17.21 29.81
CA ARG A 99 -15.26 18.47 29.06
C ARG A 99 -14.83 18.23 27.62
N LEU A 100 -13.75 17.47 27.41
CA LEU A 100 -13.19 17.18 26.09
C LEU A 100 -14.15 16.54 25.06
N VAL A 101 -15.30 16.03 25.48
CA VAL A 101 -16.27 15.34 24.62
C VAL A 101 -17.67 15.96 24.65
N ASN A 102 -17.82 17.15 25.24
CA ASN A 102 -19.12 17.80 25.42
C ASN A 102 -19.58 18.61 24.19
N GLY A 103 -18.70 18.82 23.20
CA GLY A 103 -18.97 19.60 21.99
C GLY A 103 -18.70 21.10 22.13
N SER A 104 -17.93 21.52 23.14
CA SER A 104 -17.59 22.91 23.42
C SER A 104 -16.08 23.13 23.33
N ASP A 105 -15.64 23.92 22.35
CA ASP A 105 -14.24 24.30 22.20
C ASP A 105 -13.76 25.30 23.29
N ALA A 106 -14.65 25.77 24.18
CA ALA A 106 -14.31 26.76 25.20
C ALA A 106 -13.51 26.17 26.37
N ASP A 107 -13.76 24.91 26.72
CA ASP A 107 -13.16 24.19 27.83
C ASP A 107 -12.21 23.07 27.39
N GLY A 108 -11.79 23.14 26.12
CA GLY A 108 -11.01 22.13 25.43
C GLY A 108 -11.90 21.04 24.84
N GLU A 109 -11.55 20.56 23.65
CA GLU A 109 -12.36 19.60 22.91
C GLU A 109 -11.46 18.66 22.11
N ILE A 110 -11.91 17.43 21.89
CA ILE A 110 -11.28 16.53 20.92
C ILE A 110 -12.20 16.28 19.72
N HIS A 111 -11.61 16.25 18.53
CA HIS A 111 -12.28 15.94 17.28
C HIS A 111 -11.58 14.75 16.62
N TYR A 112 -12.35 13.74 16.23
CA TYR A 112 -11.85 12.63 15.41
C TYR A 112 -12.18 12.94 13.95
N ASP A 113 -11.23 13.55 13.26
CA ASP A 113 -11.39 13.91 11.84
C ASP A 113 -11.23 12.69 10.91
N GLY A 114 -10.68 11.58 11.46
CA GLY A 114 -10.63 10.26 10.85
C GLY A 114 -10.41 9.14 11.90
N PRO A 115 -10.42 7.85 11.52
CA PRO A 115 -10.19 6.76 12.48
C PRO A 115 -8.78 6.78 13.09
N TYR A 116 -7.83 7.43 12.43
CA TYR A 116 -6.42 7.52 12.81
C TYR A 116 -5.93 8.97 12.88
N GLU A 117 -6.86 9.92 13.04
CA GLU A 117 -6.57 11.35 13.12
C GLU A 117 -7.34 11.94 14.30
N LEU A 118 -6.62 12.66 15.14
CA LEU A 118 -7.12 13.28 16.36
C LEU A 118 -6.69 14.73 16.39
N ARG A 119 -7.67 15.64 16.41
CA ARG A 119 -7.46 17.06 16.64
C ARG A 119 -7.84 17.39 18.07
N VAL A 120 -6.93 18.03 18.79
CA VAL A 120 -7.08 18.39 20.20
C VAL A 120 -7.04 19.91 20.31
N ILE A 121 -8.06 20.49 20.94
CA ILE A 121 -8.14 21.90 21.27
C ILE A 121 -7.87 22.05 22.77
N SER A 122 -6.90 22.89 23.14
CA SER A 122 -6.57 23.15 24.54
C SER A 122 -7.70 23.90 25.23
N PRO A 123 -7.90 23.69 26.56
CA PRO A 123 -8.68 24.62 27.36
C PRO A 123 -8.13 26.05 27.20
N ARG A 124 -9.02 27.04 27.23
CA ARG A 124 -8.62 28.45 27.19
C ARG A 124 -7.86 28.81 28.47
N ALA A 125 -6.80 29.58 28.34
CA ALA A 125 -6.10 30.22 29.45
C ALA A 125 -6.36 31.73 29.42
N TYR A 126 -6.79 32.29 30.54
CA TYR A 126 -6.99 33.73 30.68
C TYR A 126 -5.70 34.42 31.10
N VAL A 127 -5.40 35.55 30.47
CA VAL A 127 -4.24 36.39 30.77
C VAL A 127 -4.73 37.78 31.18
N ASP A 128 -4.53 38.13 32.45
CA ASP A 128 -4.87 39.45 32.98
C ASP A 128 -3.83 40.50 32.54
N PHE A 129 -4.33 41.64 32.05
CA PHE A 129 -3.52 42.79 31.66
C PHE A 129 -3.22 43.65 32.88
N GLY A 130 -2.18 43.30 33.62
CA GLY A 130 -1.83 43.98 34.86
C GLY A 130 -1.47 45.45 34.67
N LEU A 131 -0.58 45.79 33.73
CA LEU A 131 -0.07 47.16 33.61
C LEU A 131 -1.01 48.06 32.79
N ALA A 132 -1.61 47.55 31.72
CA ALA A 132 -2.63 48.29 30.98
C ALA A 132 -3.89 48.52 31.83
N GLY A 133 -4.27 47.54 32.66
CA GLY A 133 -5.33 47.67 33.65
C GLY A 133 -5.06 48.81 34.64
N ALA A 134 -3.83 48.91 35.16
CA ALA A 134 -3.43 49.96 36.10
C ALA A 134 -3.48 51.39 35.51
N LEU A 135 -3.34 51.54 34.19
CA LEU A 135 -3.48 52.82 33.50
C LEU A 135 -4.94 53.21 33.22
N GLY A 136 -5.91 52.44 33.74
CA GLY A 136 -7.33 52.69 33.54
C GLY A 136 -7.82 52.34 32.14
N LEU A 137 -6.97 51.71 31.30
CA LEU A 137 -7.37 51.25 29.97
C LEU A 137 -8.34 50.06 30.03
N GLY A 138 -8.40 49.35 31.17
CA GLY A 138 -9.36 48.28 31.43
C GLY A 138 -10.65 48.71 32.16
N GLY A 139 -10.78 50.00 32.51
CA GLY A 139 -11.85 50.49 33.40
C GLY A 139 -13.09 50.97 32.67
N GLY A 140 -14.00 50.06 32.29
CA GLY A 140 -15.35 50.42 31.87
C GLY A 140 -16.08 49.35 31.07
N ASP A 141 -15.37 48.72 30.12
CA ASP A 141 -15.98 47.86 29.10
C ASP A 141 -15.50 46.39 29.15
N GLY A 142 -14.83 45.95 30.23
CA GLY A 142 -14.58 44.53 30.49
C GLY A 142 -13.37 43.89 29.80
N TYR A 143 -12.47 44.67 29.18
CA TYR A 143 -11.22 44.15 28.63
C TYR A 143 -10.10 44.14 29.68
N SER A 144 -10.25 43.34 30.74
CA SER A 144 -9.19 43.11 31.73
C SER A 144 -8.14 42.10 31.25
N GLY A 145 -8.35 41.43 30.11
CA GLY A 145 -7.44 40.39 29.66
C GLY A 145 -7.82 39.78 28.33
N VAL A 146 -7.13 38.71 27.98
CA VAL A 146 -7.36 37.95 26.74
C VAL A 146 -7.36 36.46 27.03
N GLU A 147 -8.28 35.73 26.39
CA GLU A 147 -8.26 34.28 26.36
C GLU A 147 -7.37 33.80 25.22
N VAL A 148 -6.47 32.87 25.53
CA VAL A 148 -5.66 32.18 24.52
C VAL A 148 -5.96 30.69 24.54
N ALA A 149 -6.10 30.11 23.35
CA ALA A 149 -6.21 28.68 23.14
C ALA A 149 -5.38 28.31 21.92
N SER A 150 -5.09 27.02 21.83
CA SER A 150 -4.34 26.40 20.76
C SER A 150 -5.01 25.10 20.35
N ASP A 151 -4.78 24.69 19.11
CA ASP A 151 -5.15 23.39 18.60
C ASP A 151 -3.93 22.67 18.02
N ALA A 152 -3.98 21.36 18.05
CA ALA A 152 -2.96 20.48 17.49
C ALA A 152 -3.64 19.27 16.87
N THR A 153 -3.20 18.86 15.68
CA THR A 153 -3.70 17.66 15.02
C THR A 153 -2.61 16.62 14.99
N VAL A 154 -2.94 15.40 15.39
CA VAL A 154 -2.04 14.26 15.32
C VAL A 154 -2.63 13.22 14.38
N VAL A 155 -1.77 12.65 13.54
CA VAL A 155 -2.13 11.55 12.65
C VAL A 155 -1.28 10.34 13.01
N MET A 156 -1.94 9.19 13.16
CA MET A 156 -1.30 7.90 13.19
C MET A 156 -1.10 7.42 11.75
N GLY A 157 0.12 6.99 11.45
CA GLY A 157 0.51 6.50 10.14
C GLY A 157 1.32 5.21 10.21
N SER A 158 1.46 4.54 9.08
CA SER A 158 2.33 3.37 8.94
C SER A 158 3.70 3.84 8.41
N PRO A 159 4.82 3.39 9.01
CA PRO A 159 6.14 3.53 8.41
C PRO A 159 6.13 3.05 6.95
N LYS A 160 6.52 3.95 6.04
CA LYS A 160 6.49 3.72 4.59
C LYS A 160 5.10 3.30 4.06
N GLY A 161 4.02 3.74 4.71
CA GLY A 161 2.64 3.36 4.38
C GLY A 161 2.17 3.78 2.98
N HIS A 162 2.92 4.62 2.27
CA HIS A 162 2.70 4.96 0.86
C HIS A 162 3.29 3.91 -0.11
N SER A 163 4.22 3.06 0.33
CA SER A 163 4.82 1.99 -0.47
C SER A 163 4.02 0.70 -0.41
N VAL A 164 2.72 0.82 -0.69
CA VAL A 164 1.84 -0.34 -0.85
C VAL A 164 1.92 -0.81 -2.29
N LEU A 165 2.26 -2.08 -2.51
CA LEU A 165 2.29 -2.64 -3.85
C LEU A 165 0.87 -2.89 -4.37
N PRO A 166 0.64 -2.71 -5.69
CA PRO A 166 -0.64 -3.01 -6.34
C PRO A 166 -0.83 -4.50 -6.60
N MET A 167 -0.42 -5.33 -5.66
CA MET A 167 -0.62 -6.78 -5.65
C MET A 167 -1.18 -7.16 -4.29
N TYR A 168 -1.86 -8.30 -4.19
CA TYR A 168 -2.31 -8.81 -2.91
C TYR A 168 -1.74 -10.21 -2.65
N VAL A 169 -1.83 -10.64 -1.40
CA VAL A 169 -1.64 -12.04 -1.02
C VAL A 169 -2.93 -12.62 -0.48
N ALA A 170 -3.22 -13.86 -0.85
CA ALA A 170 -4.28 -14.60 -0.23
C ALA A 170 -3.79 -15.27 1.08
N ASN A 171 -4.60 -15.14 2.11
CA ASN A 171 -4.48 -15.89 3.36
C ASN A 171 -5.79 -16.67 3.54
N PRO A 172 -5.88 -17.86 2.92
CA PRO A 172 -7.09 -18.63 2.91
C PRO A 172 -7.36 -19.25 4.29
N SER A 173 -8.36 -20.11 4.40
CA SER A 173 -8.95 -20.47 5.69
C SER A 173 -7.94 -21.17 6.63
N PRO A 174 -8.16 -21.13 7.97
CA PRO A 174 -7.29 -21.83 8.91
C PRO A 174 -7.13 -23.32 8.55
N GLY A 175 -5.91 -23.74 8.21
CA GLY A 175 -5.60 -25.11 7.79
C GLY A 175 -4.98 -25.21 6.40
N GLU A 176 -5.11 -24.17 5.58
CA GLU A 176 -4.47 -24.07 4.27
C GLU A 176 -3.10 -23.35 4.38
N ALA A 177 -2.17 -23.72 3.50
CA ALA A 177 -0.85 -23.10 3.47
C ALA A 177 -0.98 -21.66 2.96
N ALA A 178 -0.94 -20.69 3.87
CA ALA A 178 -1.04 -19.29 3.51
C ALA A 178 0.27 -18.73 2.94
N CYS A 179 0.17 -18.01 1.82
CA CYS A 179 1.30 -17.38 1.13
C CYS A 179 1.68 -16.01 1.72
N ASP A 180 1.23 -15.71 2.95
CA ASP A 180 1.35 -14.38 3.56
C ASP A 180 2.50 -14.27 4.58
N TYR A 181 3.36 -15.29 4.71
CA TYR A 181 4.56 -15.30 5.58
C TYR A 181 5.73 -16.04 4.93
N GLY A 182 6.96 -15.70 5.32
CA GLY A 182 8.17 -16.39 4.84
C GLY A 182 8.57 -16.00 3.42
N LEU A 183 9.51 -16.75 2.83
CA LEU A 183 9.93 -16.57 1.45
C LEU A 183 8.85 -17.05 0.50
N GLN A 184 8.36 -16.14 -0.32
CA GLN A 184 7.45 -16.40 -1.43
C GLN A 184 8.20 -16.16 -2.74
N THR A 185 7.95 -17.01 -3.72
CA THR A 185 8.49 -16.87 -5.07
C THR A 185 7.33 -16.73 -6.03
N LEU A 186 7.27 -15.59 -6.68
CA LEU A 186 6.45 -15.29 -7.83
C LEU A 186 7.26 -15.68 -9.06
N THR A 187 6.84 -16.68 -9.80
CA THR A 187 7.46 -17.00 -11.09
C THR A 187 6.42 -16.88 -12.18
N ASP A 188 6.86 -16.45 -13.35
CA ASP A 188 6.23 -16.94 -14.56
C ASP A 188 6.74 -18.37 -14.81
N PRO A 189 5.87 -19.38 -14.69
CA PRO A 189 6.26 -20.76 -14.90
C PRO A 189 6.73 -21.03 -16.35
N PRO A 190 7.75 -21.89 -16.56
CA PRO A 190 8.19 -22.27 -17.89
C PRO A 190 7.05 -22.88 -18.72
N GLY A 191 6.59 -22.16 -19.75
CA GLY A 191 5.42 -22.55 -20.56
C GLY A 191 4.15 -21.73 -20.30
N GLY A 192 4.25 -20.65 -19.51
CA GLY A 192 3.20 -19.67 -19.31
C GLY A 192 2.24 -19.98 -18.16
N HIS A 193 2.15 -21.23 -17.67
CA HIS A 193 1.38 -21.60 -16.47
C HIS A 193 1.99 -22.82 -15.75
N VAL A 194 1.96 -22.85 -14.40
CA VAL A 194 2.05 -24.11 -13.67
C VAL A 194 0.65 -24.66 -13.88
N VAL A 195 0.50 -25.80 -14.55
CA VAL A 195 -0.82 -26.44 -14.69
C VAL A 195 -1.48 -26.39 -13.31
N PRO A 196 -2.54 -25.57 -13.11
CA PRO A 196 -3.15 -25.49 -11.80
C PRO A 196 -3.58 -26.91 -11.45
N PRO A 197 -3.38 -27.37 -10.21
CA PRO A 197 -3.64 -28.76 -9.85
C PRO A 197 -5.11 -29.17 -10.06
N SER A 198 -5.98 -28.21 -10.37
CA SER A 198 -7.23 -28.43 -11.09
C SER A 198 -7.50 -27.32 -12.12
N VAL A 199 -7.87 -27.69 -13.34
CA VAL A 199 -8.44 -26.75 -14.33
C VAL A 199 -9.65 -26.03 -13.70
N PRO A 200 -9.79 -24.70 -13.86
CA PRO A 200 -10.94 -23.96 -13.34
C PRO A 200 -12.25 -24.47 -13.93
N THR A 201 -13.38 -24.06 -13.36
CA THR A 201 -14.69 -24.47 -13.88
C THR A 201 -14.93 -23.83 -15.25
N LEU A 202 -14.68 -24.60 -16.32
CA LEU A 202 -14.92 -24.17 -17.70
C LEU A 202 -16.39 -24.36 -18.10
N ALA A 203 -16.85 -23.61 -19.09
CA ALA A 203 -18.14 -23.87 -19.74
C ALA A 203 -18.23 -25.34 -20.20
N PHE A 204 -19.42 -25.94 -20.08
CA PHE A 204 -19.63 -27.36 -20.37
C PHE A 204 -18.74 -28.30 -19.52
N GLN A 205 -18.60 -28.00 -18.22
CA GLN A 205 -17.77 -28.77 -17.29
C GLN A 205 -18.13 -30.26 -17.24
N SER A 206 -19.42 -30.60 -17.37
CA SER A 206 -19.93 -31.98 -17.37
C SER A 206 -19.78 -32.69 -18.71
N HIS A 207 -19.28 -32.01 -19.76
CA HIS A 207 -19.00 -32.67 -21.02
C HIS A 207 -17.73 -33.49 -20.90
N THR A 208 -17.84 -34.76 -21.26
CA THR A 208 -16.74 -35.68 -21.44
C THR A 208 -17.00 -36.46 -22.71
N ASN A 209 -15.95 -36.76 -23.46
CA ASN A 209 -16.00 -37.56 -24.67
C ASN A 209 -14.78 -38.50 -24.72
N ALA A 210 -14.59 -39.23 -25.82
CA ALA A 210 -13.45 -40.15 -25.96
C ALA A 210 -12.17 -39.47 -26.48
N THR A 211 -12.25 -38.21 -26.91
CA THR A 211 -11.07 -37.45 -27.35
C THR A 211 -10.28 -37.01 -26.12
N THR A 212 -8.95 -37.10 -26.21
CA THR A 212 -8.05 -36.70 -25.13
C THR A 212 -7.12 -35.62 -25.62
N VAL A 213 -6.79 -34.66 -24.74
CA VAL A 213 -5.74 -33.68 -24.98
C VAL A 213 -4.60 -33.96 -24.02
N LYS A 214 -3.41 -34.24 -24.54
CA LYS A 214 -2.24 -34.73 -23.78
C LYS A 214 -1.10 -33.73 -23.70
N GLY A 215 -1.04 -32.80 -24.65
CA GLY A 215 0.04 -31.83 -24.73
C GLY A 215 -0.33 -30.68 -25.64
N LEU A 216 0.39 -29.58 -25.46
CA LEU A 216 0.19 -28.36 -26.23
C LEU A 216 1.53 -27.67 -26.43
N ALA A 217 1.79 -27.20 -27.65
CA ALA A 217 2.93 -26.37 -28.01
C ALA A 217 2.46 -25.14 -28.79
N LEU A 218 2.95 -23.97 -28.42
CA LEU A 218 2.64 -22.71 -29.09
C LEU A 218 3.76 -22.29 -30.02
N PHE A 219 3.37 -21.71 -31.15
CA PHE A 219 4.28 -21.18 -32.15
C PHE A 219 3.82 -19.78 -32.59
N GLU A 220 4.77 -18.88 -32.84
CA GLU A 220 4.49 -17.58 -33.46
C GLU A 220 5.55 -17.31 -34.53
N GLY A 221 5.11 -17.05 -35.76
CA GLY A 221 6.03 -16.93 -36.90
C GLY A 221 6.91 -18.18 -37.13
N GLY A 222 6.43 -19.37 -36.70
CA GLY A 222 7.16 -20.64 -36.79
C GLY A 222 8.18 -20.89 -35.69
N VAL A 223 8.31 -20.00 -34.70
CA VAL A 223 9.20 -20.16 -33.53
C VAL A 223 8.37 -20.62 -32.34
N SER A 224 8.86 -21.60 -31.58
CA SER A 224 8.19 -22.03 -30.35
C SER A 224 8.20 -20.90 -29.32
N VAL A 225 7.03 -20.58 -28.78
CA VAL A 225 6.81 -19.52 -27.79
C VAL A 225 6.12 -20.09 -26.56
N SER A 226 6.29 -19.43 -25.41
CA SER A 226 5.55 -19.76 -24.17
C SER A 226 4.20 -19.06 -24.09
N SER A 227 4.00 -17.99 -24.86
CA SER A 227 2.74 -17.27 -24.97
C SER A 227 2.59 -16.60 -26.33
N VAL A 228 1.35 -16.31 -26.72
CA VAL A 228 1.00 -15.67 -28.00
C VAL A 228 1.02 -14.16 -27.85
N THR A 229 1.71 -13.41 -28.71
CA THR A 229 1.65 -11.94 -28.67
C THR A 229 0.22 -11.43 -28.90
N PRO A 230 -0.32 -10.47 -28.11
CA PRO A 230 -1.66 -9.94 -28.31
C PRO A 230 -1.81 -9.32 -29.70
N GLY A 231 -2.86 -9.70 -30.41
CA GLY A 231 -3.14 -9.31 -31.79
C GLY A 231 -2.33 -10.07 -32.85
N SER A 232 -1.57 -11.10 -32.48
CA SER A 232 -0.80 -11.88 -33.45
C SER A 232 -1.71 -12.53 -34.50
N THR A 233 -1.32 -12.39 -35.76
CA THR A 233 -1.96 -13.05 -36.90
C THR A 233 -1.16 -14.25 -37.41
N THR A 234 -0.06 -14.59 -36.75
CA THR A 234 0.87 -15.67 -37.16
C THR A 234 1.06 -16.71 -36.07
N ALA A 235 0.27 -16.61 -35.00
CA ALA A 235 0.30 -17.54 -33.90
C ALA A 235 -0.48 -18.81 -34.25
N SER A 236 0.11 -19.97 -33.97
CA SER A 236 -0.51 -21.26 -34.10
C SER A 236 -0.28 -22.12 -32.87
N VAL A 237 -1.19 -23.05 -32.63
CA VAL A 237 -1.13 -24.00 -31.54
C VAL A 237 -1.11 -25.41 -32.10
N THR A 238 -0.13 -26.21 -31.68
CA THR A 238 -0.08 -27.64 -31.94
C THR A 238 -0.55 -28.37 -30.69
N ILE A 239 -1.61 -29.14 -30.84
CA ILE A 239 -2.25 -29.88 -29.76
C ILE A 239 -1.96 -31.37 -29.98
N GLU A 240 -1.53 -32.07 -28.94
CA GLU A 240 -1.31 -33.52 -28.95
C GLU A 240 -2.46 -34.26 -28.27
N GLY A 241 -2.91 -35.39 -28.81
CA GLY A 241 -4.10 -36.07 -28.31
C GLY A 241 -4.65 -37.21 -29.17
N ASP A 242 -5.84 -37.71 -28.80
CA ASP A 242 -6.65 -38.58 -29.65
C ASP A 242 -7.81 -37.79 -30.25
N PHE A 243 -7.75 -37.56 -31.56
CA PHE A 243 -8.68 -36.69 -32.29
C PHE A 243 -9.56 -37.45 -33.28
N LYS A 244 -9.63 -38.79 -33.21
CA LYS A 244 -10.27 -39.64 -34.24
C LYS A 244 -11.66 -39.18 -34.67
N ASN A 245 -12.46 -38.68 -33.72
CA ASN A 245 -13.83 -38.22 -33.94
C ASN A 245 -14.01 -36.70 -33.72
N ALA A 246 -12.90 -35.98 -33.54
CA ALA A 246 -12.94 -34.56 -33.28
C ALA A 246 -13.40 -33.76 -34.52
N THR A 247 -14.25 -32.76 -34.30
CA THR A 247 -14.81 -31.89 -35.35
C THR A 247 -14.47 -30.42 -35.17
N SER A 248 -14.15 -29.99 -33.95
CA SER A 248 -13.69 -28.64 -33.65
C SER A 248 -12.75 -28.61 -32.44
N VAL A 249 -11.93 -27.57 -32.38
CA VAL A 249 -11.15 -27.17 -31.21
C VAL A 249 -11.79 -25.91 -30.63
N GLY A 250 -11.95 -25.85 -29.31
CA GLY A 250 -12.54 -24.71 -28.62
C GLY A 250 -11.54 -24.06 -27.69
N PHE A 251 -11.52 -22.74 -27.70
CA PHE A 251 -10.79 -21.92 -26.73
C PHE A 251 -11.79 -21.37 -25.71
N PHE A 252 -11.51 -21.62 -24.44
CA PHE A 252 -12.35 -21.32 -23.29
C PHE A 252 -11.66 -20.33 -22.37
N ARG A 253 -12.40 -19.37 -21.81
CA ARG A 253 -11.89 -18.50 -20.75
C ARG A 253 -12.24 -19.10 -19.39
N SER A 254 -11.43 -18.85 -18.36
CA SER A 254 -11.68 -19.36 -17.00
C SER A 254 -12.81 -18.64 -16.27
N ASP A 255 -13.14 -17.43 -16.70
CA ASP A 255 -14.06 -16.50 -16.03
C ASP A 255 -15.48 -16.49 -16.60
N ASP A 256 -15.69 -17.13 -17.75
CA ASP A 256 -16.95 -17.09 -18.47
C ASP A 256 -17.69 -18.44 -18.43
N PRO A 257 -18.54 -18.68 -17.41
CA PRO A 257 -19.38 -19.87 -17.36
C PRO A 257 -20.49 -19.86 -18.43
N ALA A 258 -20.70 -18.75 -19.16
CA ALA A 258 -21.81 -18.55 -20.09
C ALA A 258 -21.54 -19.05 -21.53
N ALA A 259 -20.59 -19.98 -21.71
CA ALA A 259 -20.31 -20.66 -22.98
C ALA A 259 -19.74 -19.77 -24.11
N ALA A 260 -19.01 -18.70 -23.78
CA ALA A 260 -18.17 -18.01 -24.76
C ALA A 260 -16.99 -18.89 -25.18
N VAL A 261 -17.23 -19.80 -26.12
CA VAL A 261 -16.21 -20.65 -26.75
C VAL A 261 -15.88 -20.07 -28.11
N VAL A 262 -14.60 -19.83 -28.37
CA VAL A 262 -14.15 -19.55 -29.73
C VAL A 262 -13.84 -20.88 -30.40
N GLU A 263 -14.71 -21.31 -31.30
CA GLU A 263 -14.58 -22.61 -31.98
C GLU A 263 -13.82 -22.48 -33.31
N VAL A 264 -12.87 -23.38 -33.51
CA VAL A 264 -12.15 -23.59 -34.77
C VAL A 264 -12.58 -24.93 -35.35
N GLY A 265 -13.39 -24.87 -36.41
CA GLY A 265 -13.85 -26.05 -37.12
C GLY A 265 -12.72 -26.78 -37.84
N ARG A 266 -12.91 -28.09 -38.06
CA ARG A 266 -11.93 -28.97 -38.72
C ARG A 266 -11.42 -28.51 -40.08
N ALA A 267 -12.16 -27.67 -40.80
CA ALA A 267 -11.72 -27.12 -42.09
C ALA A 267 -10.52 -26.17 -41.98
N ALA A 268 -10.24 -25.66 -40.78
CA ALA A 268 -9.13 -24.75 -40.50
C ALA A 268 -7.92 -25.45 -39.84
N TRP A 269 -7.88 -26.79 -39.86
CA TRP A 269 -6.75 -27.55 -39.31
C TRP A 269 -5.71 -27.76 -40.40
N ASP A 270 -4.49 -27.30 -40.15
CA ASP A 270 -3.37 -27.55 -41.05
C ASP A 270 -2.87 -28.98 -40.89
N ASP A 271 -2.85 -29.72 -41.99
CA ASP A 271 -2.28 -31.07 -42.06
C ASP A 271 -0.79 -30.96 -42.42
N PRO A 272 0.14 -31.30 -41.51
CA PRO A 272 1.56 -31.32 -41.83
C PRO A 272 1.92 -32.36 -42.91
N VAL A 273 1.00 -33.24 -43.34
CA VAL A 273 1.26 -34.34 -44.27
C VAL A 273 0.15 -34.48 -45.31
N GLY A 274 -0.11 -33.44 -46.10
CA GLY A 274 -1.17 -33.30 -47.13
C GLY A 274 -1.62 -34.57 -47.87
N THR A 275 -2.35 -35.46 -47.20
CA THR A 275 -2.81 -36.75 -47.73
C THR A 275 -4.27 -36.95 -47.36
N THR A 276 -5.14 -36.74 -48.34
CA THR A 276 -6.52 -37.20 -48.31
C THR A 276 -6.55 -38.71 -48.59
N PRO A 277 -7.36 -39.55 -47.88
CA PRO A 277 -8.33 -39.27 -46.83
C PRO A 277 -7.74 -39.45 -45.41
N TYR A 278 -8.04 -38.48 -44.55
CA TYR A 278 -7.53 -38.28 -43.19
C TYR A 278 -7.30 -39.56 -42.38
N THR A 279 -6.04 -39.91 -42.15
CA THR A 279 -5.68 -40.80 -41.04
C THR A 279 -4.90 -39.96 -40.02
N LEU A 280 -5.58 -39.56 -38.94
CA LEU A 280 -5.06 -38.83 -37.75
C LEU A 280 -4.04 -39.67 -36.95
N ASN A 281 -3.15 -40.38 -37.63
CA ASN A 281 -2.27 -41.40 -37.06
C ASN A 281 -1.08 -40.84 -36.27
N LYS A 282 -0.94 -39.52 -36.17
CA LYS A 282 0.16 -38.89 -35.42
C LYS A 282 -0.27 -38.20 -34.13
N GLY A 283 -1.57 -38.20 -33.80
CA GLY A 283 -2.06 -37.64 -32.54
C GLY A 283 -1.70 -36.17 -32.34
N GLN A 284 -1.51 -35.40 -33.41
CA GLN A 284 -1.21 -33.97 -33.36
C GLN A 284 -2.08 -33.22 -34.37
N VAL A 285 -2.54 -32.03 -34.00
CA VAL A 285 -3.27 -31.08 -34.86
C VAL A 285 -2.67 -29.70 -34.65
N THR A 286 -2.34 -29.00 -35.74
CA THR A 286 -1.94 -27.59 -35.69
C THR A 286 -3.05 -26.72 -36.26
N LEU A 287 -3.35 -25.62 -35.58
CA LEU A 287 -4.31 -24.63 -36.04
C LEU A 287 -3.84 -23.23 -35.69
N ASP A 288 -4.25 -22.25 -36.49
CA ASP A 288 -4.05 -20.84 -36.18
C ASP A 288 -4.85 -20.45 -34.93
N VAL A 289 -4.25 -19.63 -34.07
CA VAL A 289 -4.93 -19.04 -32.92
C VAL A 289 -5.93 -18.01 -33.46
N PRO A 290 -7.24 -18.15 -33.17
CA PRO A 290 -8.25 -17.24 -33.71
C PRO A 290 -7.98 -15.79 -33.34
N ALA A 291 -8.29 -14.85 -34.24
CA ALA A 291 -8.10 -13.41 -33.97
C ALA A 291 -8.82 -12.95 -32.69
N ALA A 292 -9.98 -13.53 -32.38
CA ALA A 292 -10.73 -13.23 -31.14
C ALA A 292 -10.03 -13.72 -29.87
N VAL A 293 -9.25 -14.81 -29.96
CA VAL A 293 -8.41 -15.32 -28.86
C VAL A 293 -7.15 -14.48 -28.77
N ALA A 294 -6.43 -14.30 -29.88
CA ALA A 294 -5.20 -13.52 -29.93
C ALA A 294 -5.42 -12.05 -29.54
N SER A 295 -6.59 -11.46 -29.75
CA SER A 295 -6.87 -10.06 -29.37
C SER A 295 -7.12 -9.84 -27.88
N THR A 296 -7.23 -10.90 -27.09
CA THR A 296 -7.60 -10.84 -25.67
C THR A 296 -6.48 -11.40 -24.83
N ASP A 297 -5.76 -10.50 -24.16
CA ASP A 297 -4.61 -10.76 -23.27
C ASP A 297 -5.06 -11.46 -21.99
N GLU A 298 -5.20 -12.79 -22.05
CA GLU A 298 -5.70 -13.63 -20.97
C GLU A 298 -5.21 -15.09 -21.12
N LEU A 299 -5.49 -15.87 -20.09
CA LEU A 299 -5.35 -17.32 -20.10
C LEU A 299 -6.56 -18.01 -20.74
N TRP A 300 -6.28 -18.78 -21.78
CA TRP A 300 -7.25 -19.59 -22.52
C TRP A 300 -7.03 -21.08 -22.26
N TYR A 301 -8.10 -21.86 -22.26
CA TYR A 301 -8.07 -23.30 -22.12
C TYR A 301 -8.54 -23.94 -23.42
N VAL A 302 -7.79 -24.92 -23.90
CA VAL A 302 -8.06 -25.60 -25.16
C VAL A 302 -8.67 -26.95 -24.88
N ARG A 303 -9.87 -27.18 -25.45
CA ARG A 303 -10.58 -28.47 -25.43
C ARG A 303 -10.98 -28.86 -26.84
N VAL A 304 -11.29 -30.15 -27.01
CA VAL A 304 -11.64 -30.71 -28.31
C VAL A 304 -13.09 -31.20 -28.30
N PHE A 305 -13.85 -30.82 -29.33
CA PHE A 305 -15.24 -31.22 -29.50
C PHE A 305 -15.34 -32.44 -30.39
N GLU A 306 -16.08 -33.45 -29.93
CA GLU A 306 -16.50 -34.60 -30.71
C GLU A 306 -17.91 -34.32 -31.24
N GLY A 307 -18.06 -34.38 -32.57
CA GLY A 307 -19.34 -34.17 -33.24
C GLY A 307 -20.34 -35.29 -32.97
N ALA A 308 -21.35 -35.42 -33.85
CA ALA A 308 -22.32 -36.50 -33.70
C ALA A 308 -21.63 -37.88 -33.67
N PRO A 309 -22.07 -38.82 -32.78
CA PRO A 309 -23.30 -38.74 -32.00
C PRO A 309 -23.16 -38.14 -30.60
N THR A 310 -21.94 -37.88 -30.10
CA THR A 310 -21.75 -37.45 -28.71
C THR A 310 -22.07 -35.98 -28.52
N GLY A 311 -21.62 -35.11 -29.42
CA GLY A 311 -21.86 -33.66 -29.35
C GLY A 311 -21.30 -33.06 -28.06
N ARG A 312 -20.09 -33.48 -27.66
CA ARG A 312 -19.50 -33.16 -26.35
C ARG A 312 -18.05 -32.73 -26.49
N TRP A 313 -17.61 -31.92 -25.53
CA TRP A 313 -16.22 -31.52 -25.34
C TRP A 313 -15.43 -32.60 -24.58
N SER A 314 -14.11 -32.62 -24.77
CA SER A 314 -13.16 -33.40 -23.96
C SER A 314 -13.29 -33.04 -22.49
N ALA A 315 -12.85 -33.90 -21.58
CA ALA A 315 -13.01 -33.66 -20.15
C ALA A 315 -12.30 -32.34 -19.74
N SER A 316 -12.86 -31.65 -18.74
CA SER A 316 -12.34 -30.32 -18.34
C SER A 316 -10.96 -30.42 -17.69
N ASP A 317 -10.68 -31.50 -16.98
CA ASP A 317 -9.37 -31.82 -16.39
C ASP A 317 -8.28 -32.16 -17.43
N GLU A 318 -8.67 -32.45 -18.68
CA GLU A 318 -7.74 -32.64 -19.79
C GLU A 318 -7.41 -31.34 -20.55
N ALA A 319 -8.09 -30.23 -20.24
CA ALA A 319 -7.91 -28.97 -20.95
C ALA A 319 -6.47 -28.47 -20.82
N GLN A 320 -5.90 -27.97 -21.93
CA GLN A 320 -4.54 -27.43 -21.95
C GLN A 320 -4.58 -25.90 -21.96
N ALA A 321 -3.75 -25.29 -21.11
CA ALA A 321 -3.63 -23.85 -21.03
C ALA A 321 -2.87 -23.25 -22.24
N VAL A 322 -3.30 -22.08 -22.68
CA VAL A 322 -2.68 -21.22 -23.69
C VAL A 322 -2.70 -19.81 -23.16
N SER A 323 -1.53 -19.20 -22.97
CA SER A 323 -1.43 -17.79 -22.63
C SER A 323 -1.44 -16.94 -23.90
N VAL A 324 -2.34 -15.96 -23.97
CA VAL A 324 -2.25 -14.85 -24.92
C VAL A 324 -1.80 -13.63 -24.12
N GLY A 325 -0.71 -13.00 -24.53
CA GLY A 325 -0.05 -11.95 -23.79
C GLY A 325 1.01 -12.44 -22.83
N ASP A 326 1.37 -11.58 -21.90
CA ASP A 326 2.39 -11.91 -20.90
C ASP A 326 1.75 -12.75 -19.80
N ALA A 327 2.34 -13.91 -19.53
CA ALA A 327 1.85 -14.77 -18.47
C ALA A 327 1.88 -14.05 -17.10
N PRO A 328 0.81 -14.20 -16.30
CA PRO A 328 0.78 -13.67 -14.94
C PRO A 328 1.75 -14.43 -14.03
N TYR A 329 2.36 -13.74 -13.06
CA TYR A 329 3.12 -14.44 -12.03
C TYR A 329 2.22 -15.31 -11.13
N GLU A 330 2.69 -16.53 -10.86
CA GLU A 330 2.05 -17.52 -10.00
C GLU A 330 3.01 -17.95 -8.86
N CYS A 331 2.47 -18.54 -7.79
CA CYS A 331 3.27 -19.09 -6.68
C CYS A 331 3.87 -20.46 -7.03
N VAL A 332 5.19 -20.63 -6.89
CA VAL A 332 5.92 -21.90 -7.19
C VAL A 332 5.52 -23.09 -6.30
N GLY A 333 4.82 -22.86 -5.18
CA GLY A 333 4.62 -23.84 -4.11
C GLY A 333 3.49 -24.85 -4.27
N GLY A 334 2.80 -24.93 -5.42
CA GLY A 334 1.64 -25.82 -5.57
C GLY A 334 0.43 -25.42 -4.70
N SER A 335 0.39 -24.18 -4.21
CA SER A 335 -0.89 -23.57 -3.86
C SER A 335 -1.60 -23.35 -5.19
N ALA A 336 -2.68 -24.10 -5.44
CA ALA A 336 -3.54 -24.02 -6.61
C ALA A 336 -4.24 -22.67 -6.82
N ASP A 337 -3.90 -21.69 -5.99
CA ASP A 337 -4.92 -21.01 -5.19
C ASP A 337 -4.38 -19.61 -4.81
N GLY A 338 -3.08 -19.47 -4.49
CA GLY A 338 -2.44 -18.18 -4.23
C GLY A 338 -1.99 -17.44 -5.48
N ASN A 339 -2.91 -16.88 -6.27
CA ASN A 339 -2.56 -15.87 -7.28
C ASN A 339 -2.17 -14.56 -6.58
N PHE A 340 -0.99 -14.02 -6.89
CA PHE A 340 -0.70 -12.61 -6.63
C PHE A 340 -1.40 -11.80 -7.71
N GLY A 341 -2.70 -11.60 -7.53
CA GLY A 341 -3.46 -10.76 -8.43
C GLY A 341 -3.07 -9.29 -8.27
N THR A 342 -3.36 -8.51 -9.31
CA THR A 342 -3.18 -7.07 -9.25
C THR A 342 -4.43 -6.42 -8.68
N LEU A 343 -4.21 -5.38 -7.88
CA LEU A 343 -5.29 -4.59 -7.29
C LEU A 343 -5.65 -3.48 -8.25
N ARG A 344 -6.91 -3.43 -8.74
CA ARG A 344 -7.40 -2.34 -9.58
C ARG A 344 -7.41 -1.03 -8.81
N MET A 345 -6.31 -0.30 -8.93
CA MET A 345 -6.06 0.95 -8.22
C MET A 345 -5.84 2.06 -9.23
N PRO A 346 -6.93 2.68 -9.68
CA PRO A 346 -6.88 3.56 -10.81
C PRO A 346 -6.14 4.86 -10.46
N ARG A 347 -5.39 5.35 -11.45
CA ARG A 347 -4.78 6.67 -11.41
C ARG A 347 -5.39 7.58 -12.47
N SER A 348 -5.52 8.88 -12.18
CA SER A 348 -5.99 9.85 -13.17
C SER A 348 -4.91 10.32 -14.14
N ASP A 349 -3.62 10.17 -13.79
CA ASP A 349 -2.51 10.60 -14.64
C ASP A 349 -2.20 9.60 -15.76
N VAL A 350 -2.41 8.30 -15.54
CA VAL A 350 -2.22 7.23 -16.54
C VAL A 350 -3.26 6.10 -16.39
N PRO A 351 -4.47 6.27 -16.95
CA PRO A 351 -5.55 5.29 -16.78
C PRO A 351 -5.26 3.91 -17.38
N SER A 352 -4.36 3.79 -18.36
CA SER A 352 -4.04 2.52 -19.05
C SER A 352 -2.77 1.82 -18.54
N THR A 353 -1.88 2.53 -17.83
CA THR A 353 -0.60 1.99 -17.32
C THR A 353 -0.44 2.28 -15.83
N TRP A 354 -1.54 2.16 -15.08
CA TRP A 354 -1.58 2.51 -13.67
C TRP A 354 -0.83 1.52 -12.78
N VAL A 355 -0.81 0.22 -13.09
CA VAL A 355 -0.11 -0.81 -12.31
C VAL A 355 1.38 -0.53 -12.18
N PRO A 356 2.17 -0.41 -13.29
CA PRO A 356 3.61 -0.20 -13.16
C PRO A 356 3.93 1.13 -12.49
N ARG A 357 3.08 2.16 -12.68
CA ARG A 357 3.25 3.45 -11.99
C ARG A 357 2.95 3.35 -10.49
N ASN A 358 1.96 2.57 -10.08
CA ASN A 358 1.69 2.33 -8.66
C ASN A 358 2.79 1.49 -7.99
N ILE A 359 3.42 0.56 -8.71
CA ILE A 359 4.62 -0.14 -8.22
C ILE A 359 5.76 0.87 -7.99
N ALA A 360 6.03 1.72 -8.99
CA ALA A 360 7.17 2.63 -8.96
C ALA A 360 7.02 3.80 -7.97
N LEU A 361 5.84 4.44 -7.91
CA LEU A 361 5.61 5.69 -7.19
C LEU A 361 4.70 5.54 -5.96
N GLY A 362 4.15 4.35 -5.73
CA GLY A 362 3.06 4.16 -4.78
C GLY A 362 1.73 4.72 -5.29
N LEU A 363 0.73 4.73 -4.40
CA LEU A 363 -0.66 5.07 -4.74
C LEU A 363 -0.83 6.58 -4.97
N GLN A 364 -1.68 6.94 -5.94
CA GLN A 364 -1.95 8.35 -6.24
C GLN A 364 -2.89 8.97 -5.21
N ALA A 365 -2.44 10.00 -4.48
CA ALA A 365 -3.29 10.77 -3.59
C ALA A 365 -4.60 11.25 -4.29
N PRO A 366 -5.74 11.31 -3.57
CA PRO A 366 -5.93 10.97 -2.16
C PRO A 366 -6.21 9.47 -1.91
N LEU A 367 -5.91 8.57 -2.87
CA LEU A 367 -6.09 7.14 -2.67
C LEU A 367 -5.14 6.63 -1.60
N THR A 368 -5.69 6.06 -0.54
CA THR A 368 -4.95 5.37 0.50
C THR A 368 -5.69 4.08 0.83
N LEU A 369 -4.97 3.03 1.26
CA LEU A 369 -5.61 1.78 1.65
C LEU A 369 -5.74 1.68 3.16
N ALA A 370 -6.79 0.98 3.60
CA ALA A 370 -6.98 0.65 4.99
C ALA A 370 -7.57 -0.76 5.12
N ARG A 371 -7.35 -1.37 6.29
CA ARG A 371 -8.02 -2.61 6.65
C ARG A 371 -9.54 -2.41 6.73
N PHE A 372 -10.29 -3.36 6.21
CA PHE A 372 -11.74 -3.42 6.34
C PHE A 372 -12.11 -3.75 7.80
N PRO A 373 -12.91 -2.91 8.47
CA PRO A 373 -13.29 -3.13 9.86
C PRO A 373 -14.29 -4.29 9.96
N GLY A 374 -13.84 -5.45 10.46
CA GLY A 374 -14.72 -6.58 10.74
C GLY A 374 -15.38 -7.19 9.50
N ALA A 375 -14.63 -7.35 8.40
CA ALA A 375 -15.13 -7.93 7.15
C ALA A 375 -15.91 -9.22 7.42
N PRO A 376 -17.21 -9.32 7.04
CA PRO A 376 -17.98 -10.54 7.25
C PRO A 376 -17.63 -11.58 6.16
N PRO A 377 -17.67 -12.89 6.46
CA PRO A 377 -17.71 -13.92 5.42
C PRO A 377 -18.86 -13.63 4.44
N PRO A 378 -18.66 -13.76 3.11
CA PRO A 378 -17.56 -14.45 2.43
C PRO A 378 -16.31 -13.59 2.14
N TRP A 379 -16.09 -12.47 2.84
CA TRP A 379 -14.93 -11.57 2.65
C TRP A 379 -14.92 -10.77 1.34
N VAL A 380 -16.02 -10.86 0.59
CA VAL A 380 -16.39 -10.00 -0.53
C VAL A 380 -17.02 -8.73 0.04
N CYS A 381 -16.74 -7.59 -0.60
CA CYS A 381 -17.32 -6.30 -0.25
C CYS A 381 -18.00 -5.67 -1.47
N GLY A 382 -18.64 -4.52 -1.28
CA GLY A 382 -19.32 -3.83 -2.35
C GLY A 382 -19.92 -2.50 -1.87
N PRO A 383 -20.52 -1.70 -2.77
CA PRO A 383 -21.13 -0.43 -2.40
C PRO A 383 -22.27 -0.54 -1.38
N SER A 384 -22.89 -1.72 -1.27
CA SER A 384 -23.98 -2.03 -0.34
C SER A 384 -23.51 -2.55 1.02
N VAL A 385 -22.22 -2.82 1.20
CA VAL A 385 -21.68 -3.37 2.46
C VAL A 385 -21.28 -2.21 3.36
N THR A 386 -21.86 -2.13 4.56
CA THR A 386 -21.54 -1.11 5.56
C THR A 386 -20.04 -1.11 5.89
N GLY A 387 -19.43 0.07 5.93
CA GLY A 387 -17.99 0.22 6.18
C GLY A 387 -17.10 0.05 4.94
N SER A 388 -17.68 -0.36 3.81
CA SER A 388 -16.97 -0.45 2.53
C SER A 388 -16.63 0.93 1.98
N VAL A 389 -15.35 1.13 1.69
CA VAL A 389 -14.83 2.30 1.00
C VAL A 389 -14.19 1.82 -0.30
N ILE A 390 -14.84 2.13 -1.41
CA ILE A 390 -14.41 1.80 -2.77
C ILE A 390 -13.90 3.05 -3.47
N SER A 391 -12.77 2.92 -4.14
CA SER A 391 -12.20 3.93 -5.04
C SER A 391 -12.36 3.55 -6.50
N SER A 392 -12.46 4.57 -7.35
CA SER A 392 -12.49 4.43 -8.81
C SER A 392 -11.62 5.49 -9.48
N ALA A 393 -11.44 5.39 -10.81
CA ALA A 393 -10.62 6.34 -11.55
C ALA A 393 -11.16 7.78 -11.46
N ALA A 394 -12.50 7.89 -11.43
CA ALA A 394 -13.20 9.16 -11.27
C ALA A 394 -13.21 9.65 -9.82
N LEU A 395 -13.18 8.75 -8.84
CA LEU A 395 -13.32 9.09 -7.43
C LEU A 395 -12.37 8.26 -6.56
N ARG A 396 -11.17 8.80 -6.34
CA ARG A 396 -10.19 8.29 -5.38
C ARG A 396 -10.57 8.73 -3.97
N LYS A 397 -10.56 7.80 -3.02
CA LYS A 397 -10.92 8.05 -1.62
C LYS A 397 -9.80 7.58 -0.68
N PRO A 398 -9.53 8.32 0.39
CA PRO A 398 -8.71 7.81 1.48
C PRO A 398 -9.42 6.65 2.19
N GLY A 399 -8.64 5.74 2.76
CA GLY A 399 -9.15 4.60 3.55
C GLY A 399 -9.87 3.54 2.73
N THR A 400 -9.53 3.40 1.45
CA THR A 400 -10.09 2.37 0.57
C THR A 400 -9.77 0.99 1.13
N ASN A 401 -10.80 0.23 1.44
CA ASN A 401 -10.69 -1.08 2.10
C ASN A 401 -11.38 -2.21 1.30
N CYS A 402 -11.97 -1.84 0.17
CA CYS A 402 -12.69 -2.71 -0.73
C CYS A 402 -12.20 -2.48 -2.15
N LEU A 403 -11.51 -3.47 -2.73
CA LEU A 403 -10.80 -3.32 -3.99
C LEU A 403 -11.23 -4.37 -5.00
N ASP A 404 -11.33 -3.93 -6.26
CA ASP A 404 -11.45 -4.83 -7.40
C ASP A 404 -10.06 -5.40 -7.75
N THR A 405 -10.03 -6.59 -8.34
CA THR A 405 -8.80 -7.35 -8.60
C THR A 405 -8.77 -7.88 -10.01
N ASP A 406 -7.57 -7.92 -10.60
CA ASP A 406 -7.28 -8.63 -11.83
C ASP A 406 -6.43 -9.87 -11.53
N THR A 407 -6.56 -10.88 -12.38
CA THR A 407 -5.74 -12.08 -12.30
C THR A 407 -4.33 -11.83 -12.76
N GLY A 408 -3.47 -11.66 -11.77
CA GLY A 408 -2.02 -11.65 -11.92
C GLY A 408 -1.41 -10.30 -12.24
N LEU A 409 -0.08 -10.33 -12.26
CA LEU A 409 0.81 -9.25 -12.64
C LEU A 409 1.59 -9.71 -13.86
N THR A 410 1.51 -9.01 -14.99
CA THR A 410 2.23 -9.41 -16.20
C THR A 410 3.73 -9.12 -16.10
N GLN A 411 4.56 -9.91 -16.80
CA GLN A 411 6.01 -9.72 -16.81
C GLN A 411 6.43 -8.31 -17.25
N GLN A 412 5.86 -7.77 -18.34
CA GLN A 412 6.17 -6.42 -18.80
C GLN A 412 5.77 -5.37 -17.77
N THR A 413 4.62 -5.55 -17.12
CA THR A 413 4.15 -4.64 -16.06
C THR A 413 5.11 -4.64 -14.87
N ALA A 414 5.53 -5.82 -14.41
CA ALA A 414 6.46 -5.92 -13.30
C ALA A 414 7.86 -5.40 -13.68
N THR A 415 8.35 -5.73 -14.88
CA THR A 415 9.61 -5.21 -15.40
C THR A 415 9.59 -3.68 -15.44
N THR A 416 8.50 -3.09 -15.92
CA THR A 416 8.32 -1.63 -15.99
C THR A 416 8.22 -1.01 -14.60
N GLY A 417 7.42 -1.60 -13.71
CA GLY A 417 7.17 -1.07 -12.38
C GLY A 417 8.37 -1.18 -11.44
N PHE A 418 9.09 -2.31 -11.45
CA PHE A 418 10.22 -2.56 -10.55
C PHE A 418 11.55 -2.05 -11.12
N ILE A 419 11.79 -2.20 -12.43
CA ILE A 419 13.12 -2.01 -13.03
C ILE A 419 13.17 -0.79 -13.94
N THR A 420 12.48 -0.81 -15.09
CA THR A 420 12.81 0.15 -16.16
C THR A 420 12.20 1.53 -15.98
N GLY A 421 11.01 1.61 -15.38
CA GLY A 421 10.15 2.80 -15.44
C GLY A 421 9.57 3.06 -16.83
N ASP A 422 8.84 4.18 -17.00
CA ASP A 422 8.19 4.57 -18.27
C ASP A 422 8.72 5.89 -18.87
N GLY A 423 10.00 6.22 -18.69
CA GLY A 423 10.59 7.46 -19.22
C GLY A 423 10.15 8.75 -18.48
N SER A 424 8.95 8.77 -17.89
CA SER A 424 8.50 9.83 -16.98
C SER A 424 8.75 9.51 -15.50
N TYR A 425 8.92 8.22 -15.18
CA TYR A 425 9.35 7.73 -13.86
C TYR A 425 10.42 6.63 -13.97
N ARG A 426 11.09 6.38 -12.86
CA ARG A 426 12.05 5.28 -12.67
C ARG A 426 11.34 4.09 -12.01
N GLY A 427 11.77 2.86 -12.31
CA GLY A 427 11.25 1.69 -11.60
C GLY A 427 11.51 1.79 -10.10
N LEU A 428 10.70 1.11 -9.29
CA LEU A 428 10.79 1.14 -7.81
C LEU A 428 12.21 0.91 -7.30
N LEU A 429 12.95 0.02 -7.96
CA LEU A 429 14.29 -0.38 -7.54
C LEU A 429 15.40 0.35 -8.31
N ASP A 430 15.07 1.15 -9.34
CA ASP A 430 16.06 1.93 -10.09
C ASP A 430 16.51 3.15 -9.29
N THR A 431 17.72 3.08 -8.73
CA THR A 431 18.34 4.20 -8.00
C THR A 431 18.66 5.37 -8.94
N GLY A 432 18.71 5.09 -10.25
CA GLY A 432 19.04 5.99 -11.36
C GLY A 432 20.27 6.86 -11.13
N SER A 433 21.19 6.35 -10.34
CA SER A 433 22.56 6.81 -10.26
C SER A 433 23.45 5.57 -10.23
N SER A 434 24.63 5.66 -10.87
CA SER A 434 25.69 4.68 -10.63
C SER A 434 26.32 4.87 -9.24
N SER A 435 25.86 5.88 -8.47
CA SER A 435 26.34 6.11 -7.13
C SER A 435 25.84 4.98 -6.24
N PRO A 436 26.71 4.39 -5.42
CA PRO A 436 26.39 3.14 -4.76
C PRO A 436 25.30 3.16 -3.68
N ASP A 437 24.88 4.33 -3.20
CA ASP A 437 23.76 4.53 -2.27
C ASP A 437 23.57 6.06 -2.16
N PRO A 438 22.80 6.73 -3.05
CA PRO A 438 22.63 8.18 -2.98
C PRO A 438 21.89 8.62 -1.72
N ASP A 439 21.24 7.68 -1.00
CA ASP A 439 20.34 7.96 0.10
C ASP A 439 21.08 7.96 1.45
N GLY A 440 22.37 7.62 1.46
CA GLY A 440 23.22 7.63 2.65
C GLY A 440 22.79 6.64 3.73
N SER A 441 21.93 5.69 3.37
CA SER A 441 21.25 4.76 4.29
C SER A 441 22.15 3.64 4.83
N GLY A 442 23.43 3.62 4.43
CA GLY A 442 24.38 2.63 4.90
C GLY A 442 24.09 1.24 4.33
N GLY A 443 23.51 1.17 3.12
CA GLY A 443 23.14 -0.05 2.43
C GLY A 443 24.29 -1.06 2.43
N CYS A 444 24.15 -2.11 3.23
CA CYS A 444 25.14 -3.17 3.32
C CYS A 444 24.91 -4.15 2.17
N SER A 445 25.59 -3.89 1.05
CA SER A 445 25.69 -4.81 -0.10
C SER A 445 26.49 -6.07 0.28
N PRO A 446 26.23 -7.26 -0.33
CA PRO A 446 26.89 -8.56 -0.04
C PRO A 446 28.42 -8.59 -0.17
N SER A 447 29.06 -7.50 -0.54
CA SER A 447 30.50 -7.41 -0.79
C SER A 447 31.17 -6.26 -0.04
N GLY A 448 30.42 -5.43 0.70
CA GLY A 448 30.91 -4.11 1.15
C GLY A 448 31.22 -3.15 -0.01
N THR A 449 31.20 -3.64 -1.26
CA THR A 449 31.12 -2.84 -2.48
C THR A 449 29.66 -2.67 -2.78
N THR A 450 29.22 -1.44 -2.62
CA THR A 450 27.89 -0.90 -2.87
C THR A 450 27.50 -0.94 -4.37
N ASP A 451 28.15 -1.76 -5.20
CA ASP A 451 27.93 -1.77 -6.65
C ASP A 451 26.48 -2.16 -6.97
N PRO A 452 25.69 -1.23 -7.54
CA PRO A 452 24.31 -1.52 -7.93
C PRO A 452 24.31 -2.59 -9.02
N HIS A 453 23.42 -3.58 -8.91
CA HIS A 453 23.24 -4.56 -9.97
C HIS A 453 22.71 -3.85 -11.23
N VAL A 454 23.43 -4.00 -12.33
CA VAL A 454 22.99 -3.46 -13.63
C VAL A 454 22.09 -4.48 -14.31
N VAL A 455 20.80 -4.20 -14.35
CA VAL A 455 19.79 -5.04 -15.03
C VAL A 455 19.06 -4.17 -16.04
N LEU A 456 19.04 -4.60 -17.31
CA LEU A 456 18.46 -3.82 -18.42
C LEU A 456 19.01 -2.38 -18.53
N GLY A 457 20.29 -2.19 -18.20
CA GLY A 457 20.93 -0.87 -18.19
C GLY A 457 20.50 0.04 -17.05
N LYS A 458 19.77 -0.47 -16.05
CA LYS A 458 19.37 0.25 -14.83
C LYS A 458 20.18 -0.19 -13.63
N HIS A 459 20.49 0.75 -12.75
CA HIS A 459 21.18 0.49 -11.49
C HIS A 459 20.14 0.18 -10.41
N LEU A 460 20.06 -1.09 -10.02
CA LEU A 460 19.08 -1.52 -9.02
C LEU A 460 19.63 -1.41 -7.60
N ASN A 461 18.79 -0.94 -6.68
CA ASN A 461 19.05 -1.03 -5.24
C ASN A 461 19.30 -2.50 -4.88
N ASN A 462 20.31 -2.78 -4.06
CA ASN A 462 20.72 -4.14 -3.71
C ASN A 462 20.78 -4.39 -2.20
N ASP A 463 19.89 -3.74 -1.43
CA ASP A 463 19.91 -3.90 0.02
C ASP A 463 19.60 -5.36 0.41
N LEU A 464 20.42 -5.89 1.32
CA LEU A 464 20.17 -7.19 1.92
C LEU A 464 19.27 -7.03 3.15
N LEU A 465 18.21 -7.82 3.23
CA LEU A 465 17.29 -7.82 4.37
C LEU A 465 18.01 -8.08 5.70
N THR A 466 18.96 -9.01 5.71
CA THR A 466 19.76 -9.36 6.89
C THR A 466 20.55 -8.19 7.46
N CYS A 467 20.86 -7.16 6.69
CA CYS A 467 21.62 -6.02 7.19
C CYS A 467 20.81 -5.17 8.16
N PHE A 468 19.49 -5.17 8.01
CA PHE A 468 18.59 -4.52 8.93
C PHE A 468 18.37 -5.34 10.20
N LEU A 469 18.77 -6.61 10.29
CA LEU A 469 18.63 -7.35 11.54
C LEU A 469 19.44 -6.67 12.65
N THR A 470 18.89 -6.60 13.87
CA THR A 470 19.58 -6.02 15.03
C THR A 470 20.53 -7.03 15.67
N ASP A 471 20.15 -8.31 15.70
CA ASP A 471 20.87 -9.43 16.32
C ASP A 471 21.59 -10.33 15.29
N THR A 472 22.84 -10.71 15.57
CA THR A 472 23.68 -11.59 14.73
C THR A 472 23.28 -13.07 14.73
N THR A 473 22.44 -13.48 15.66
CA THR A 473 22.00 -14.88 15.84
C THR A 473 20.59 -15.14 15.33
N THR A 474 19.80 -14.09 15.13
CA THR A 474 18.42 -14.21 14.64
C THR A 474 18.41 -14.58 13.16
N GLU A 475 17.83 -15.73 12.83
CA GLU A 475 17.61 -16.15 11.45
C GLU A 475 16.40 -15.44 10.84
N LEU A 476 16.46 -15.08 9.55
CA LEU A 476 15.32 -14.53 8.80
C LEU A 476 14.07 -15.41 8.91
N GLY A 477 14.27 -16.73 8.89
CA GLY A 477 13.24 -17.75 9.03
C GLY A 477 12.49 -17.70 10.34
N SER A 478 13.09 -17.15 11.40
CA SER A 478 12.42 -17.00 12.69
C SER A 478 11.49 -15.80 12.71
N VAL A 479 11.94 -14.65 12.20
CA VAL A 479 11.21 -13.37 12.20
C VAL A 479 10.14 -13.28 11.12
N ALA A 480 10.27 -14.07 10.06
CA ALA A 480 9.29 -14.16 8.98
C ALA A 480 8.13 -15.14 9.28
N ARG A 481 8.20 -15.93 10.37
CA ARG A 481 7.13 -16.86 10.73
C ARG A 481 5.91 -16.14 11.29
N ARG A 482 4.73 -16.65 10.96
CA ARG A 482 3.44 -16.22 11.54
C ARG A 482 3.43 -16.23 13.08
N SER A 483 4.10 -17.21 13.69
CA SER A 483 4.15 -17.40 15.14
C SER A 483 5.19 -16.54 15.87
N TYR A 484 5.88 -15.63 15.18
CA TYR A 484 6.91 -14.81 15.79
C TYR A 484 6.33 -13.84 16.83
N ALA A 485 6.92 -13.85 18.03
CA ALA A 485 6.51 -13.03 19.17
C ALA A 485 7.69 -12.35 19.89
N GLY A 486 8.88 -12.33 19.28
CA GLY A 486 10.13 -11.86 19.91
C GLY A 486 10.30 -10.33 19.99
N GLY A 487 9.32 -9.54 19.54
CA GLY A 487 9.44 -8.08 19.41
C GLY A 487 10.33 -7.64 18.24
N PRO A 488 10.69 -6.35 18.14
CA PRO A 488 11.45 -5.84 17.01
C PRO A 488 12.81 -6.53 16.82
N ALA A 489 13.05 -7.08 15.63
CA ALA A 489 14.29 -7.72 15.22
C ALA A 489 15.00 -6.97 14.08
N PHE A 490 14.37 -5.94 13.51
CA PHE A 490 14.94 -5.10 12.46
C PHE A 490 15.23 -3.67 12.96
N SER A 491 16.24 -3.01 12.38
CA SER A 491 16.54 -1.60 12.55
C SER A 491 15.55 -0.75 11.77
N ILE A 492 15.37 0.50 12.19
CA ILE A 492 14.42 1.44 11.58
C ILE A 492 14.76 1.78 10.13
N GLU A 493 16.04 1.64 9.75
CA GLU A 493 16.56 1.87 8.40
C GLU A 493 15.90 0.95 7.36
N ILE A 494 15.27 -0.17 7.76
CA ILE A 494 14.54 -1.05 6.85
C ILE A 494 13.46 -0.28 6.07
N TYR A 495 12.87 0.76 6.68
CA TYR A 495 11.86 1.59 6.05
C TYR A 495 12.42 2.53 4.98
N GLY A 496 13.72 2.82 5.01
CA GLY A 496 14.41 3.60 3.97
C GLY A 496 14.64 2.81 2.69
N SER A 497 14.78 1.48 2.78
CA SER A 497 15.06 0.64 1.62
C SER A 497 13.89 0.62 0.64
N PRO A 498 14.07 0.88 -0.68
CA PRO A 498 13.00 0.78 -1.68
C PRO A 498 12.45 -0.64 -1.82
N ARG A 499 13.18 -1.66 -1.34
CA ARG A 499 12.77 -3.07 -1.33
C ARG A 499 11.74 -3.41 -0.26
N PHE A 500 11.62 -2.60 0.79
CA PHE A 500 10.58 -2.75 1.80
C PHE A 500 9.24 -2.26 1.25
N VAL A 501 8.22 -3.09 1.34
CA VAL A 501 6.90 -2.86 0.75
C VAL A 501 5.79 -3.37 1.64
N TRP A 502 4.60 -2.79 1.53
CA TRP A 502 3.39 -3.32 2.15
C TRP A 502 2.53 -4.01 1.09
N VAL A 503 2.00 -5.18 1.41
CA VAL A 503 1.15 -5.96 0.50
C VAL A 503 -0.20 -6.24 1.18
N PRO A 504 -1.33 -5.79 0.62
CA PRO A 504 -2.65 -6.11 1.15
C PRO A 504 -2.91 -7.61 1.19
N VAL A 505 -3.67 -8.05 2.19
CA VAL A 505 -4.06 -9.45 2.38
C VAL A 505 -5.56 -9.60 2.18
N PHE A 506 -5.95 -10.60 1.40
CA PHE A 506 -7.33 -11.06 1.29
C PHE A 506 -7.53 -12.40 1.99
N ARG A 507 -8.71 -12.61 2.57
CA ARG A 507 -9.10 -13.88 3.21
C ARG A 507 -9.52 -14.96 2.23
N GLN A 508 -9.81 -14.55 1.00
CA GLN A 508 -10.29 -15.42 -0.06
C GLN A 508 -9.38 -15.19 -1.26
N GLU A 509 -9.09 -16.27 -1.96
CA GLU A 509 -8.44 -16.23 -3.26
C GLU A 509 -9.42 -15.71 -4.29
N THR A 510 -8.95 -14.81 -5.14
CA THR A 510 -9.82 -14.26 -6.17
C THR A 510 -10.02 -15.35 -7.22
N VAL A 511 -11.27 -15.67 -7.53
CA VAL A 511 -11.58 -16.60 -8.62
C VAL A 511 -10.97 -16.10 -9.92
N SER A 512 -10.32 -17.01 -10.65
CA SER A 512 -9.54 -16.68 -11.83
C SER A 512 -10.40 -16.04 -12.94
N GLY A 513 -10.09 -14.78 -13.27
CA GLY A 513 -10.53 -14.00 -14.41
C GLY A 513 -11.82 -13.18 -14.19
N GLY A 514 -12.40 -13.18 -12.98
CA GLY A 514 -13.50 -12.28 -12.65
C GLY A 514 -13.05 -11.03 -11.90
N SER A 515 -13.42 -9.84 -12.37
CA SER A 515 -13.34 -8.61 -11.57
C SER A 515 -14.35 -8.70 -10.42
N GLY A 516 -13.86 -8.75 -9.18
CA GLY A 516 -14.66 -8.85 -7.96
C GLY A 516 -14.10 -7.97 -6.86
N TYR A 517 -14.98 -7.45 -6.00
CA TYR A 517 -14.58 -6.58 -4.89
C TYR A 517 -14.26 -7.39 -3.63
N TYR A 518 -13.01 -7.35 -3.19
CA TYR A 518 -12.52 -8.08 -2.02
C TYR A 518 -12.14 -7.13 -0.87
N SER A 519 -12.41 -7.58 0.35
CA SER A 519 -12.11 -6.82 1.56
C SER A 519 -10.65 -6.99 1.95
N ILE A 520 -9.92 -5.90 2.15
CA ILE A 520 -8.57 -5.95 2.72
C ILE A 520 -8.68 -6.36 4.19
N VAL A 521 -8.23 -7.54 4.55
CA VAL A 521 -8.36 -8.03 5.94
C VAL A 521 -7.14 -7.74 6.81
N ASP A 522 -6.01 -7.46 6.17
CA ASP A 522 -4.71 -7.30 6.80
C ASP A 522 -3.71 -6.73 5.78
N PHE A 523 -2.49 -6.43 6.21
CA PHE A 523 -1.35 -6.13 5.34
C PHE A 523 -0.13 -6.95 5.79
N ARG A 524 0.72 -7.31 4.85
CA ARG A 524 2.01 -7.94 5.13
C ARG A 524 3.15 -7.02 4.76
N PRO A 525 4.09 -6.78 5.69
CA PRO A 525 5.35 -6.20 5.33
C PRO A 525 6.14 -7.24 4.54
N GLY A 526 6.55 -6.87 3.34
CA GLY A 526 7.41 -7.66 2.47
C GLY A 526 8.74 -6.97 2.27
N PHE A 527 9.77 -7.76 2.03
CA PHE A 527 11.04 -7.27 1.54
C PHE A 527 11.42 -8.05 0.28
N LEU A 528 11.68 -7.34 -0.82
CA LEU A 528 12.09 -7.95 -2.09
C LEU A 528 13.51 -8.48 -1.96
N THR A 529 13.66 -9.80 -1.85
CA THR A 529 14.94 -10.48 -1.65
C THR A 529 14.81 -11.99 -1.87
N ASP A 530 15.93 -12.65 -2.15
CA ASP A 530 16.04 -14.10 -2.18
C ASP A 530 17.04 -14.66 -1.16
N GLN A 531 17.39 -13.89 -0.13
CA GLN A 531 18.23 -14.38 0.95
C GLN A 531 17.62 -15.65 1.58
N PRO A 532 18.43 -16.68 1.89
CA PRO A 532 17.92 -17.91 2.47
C PRO A 532 17.34 -17.65 3.86
N MET A 533 16.30 -18.39 4.25
CA MET A 533 15.67 -18.22 5.56
C MET A 533 16.59 -18.56 6.75
N THR A 534 17.73 -19.22 6.50
CA THR A 534 18.77 -19.48 7.50
C THR A 534 19.78 -18.34 7.63
N ALA A 535 19.66 -17.27 6.82
CA ALA A 535 20.56 -16.13 6.88
C ALA A 535 20.36 -15.33 8.18
N THR A 536 21.46 -14.87 8.77
CA THR A 536 21.48 -13.99 9.95
C THR A 536 22.13 -12.64 9.60
N LYS A 537 22.21 -11.71 10.56
CA LYS A 537 22.74 -10.36 10.33
C LYS A 537 24.11 -10.36 9.64
N GLY A 538 24.22 -9.58 8.56
CA GLY A 538 25.46 -9.44 7.79
C GLY A 538 25.78 -10.64 6.90
N SER A 539 24.87 -11.62 6.76
CA SER A 539 25.03 -12.69 5.80
C SER A 539 24.95 -12.15 4.38
N ASN A 540 26.01 -12.39 3.60
CA ASN A 540 26.08 -12.03 2.19
C ASN A 540 25.42 -13.08 1.27
N ALA A 541 24.78 -14.10 1.85
CA ALA A 541 24.07 -15.11 1.08
C ALA A 541 22.85 -14.49 0.41
N VAL A 542 22.95 -14.27 -0.90
CA VAL A 542 21.83 -14.09 -1.82
C VAL A 542 21.52 -15.44 -2.46
N GLY A 543 20.26 -15.64 -2.82
CA GLY A 543 19.81 -16.86 -3.47
C GLY A 543 20.29 -16.95 -4.92
N SER A 544 19.63 -17.81 -5.70
CA SER A 544 19.98 -18.06 -7.10
C SER A 544 19.56 -16.95 -8.07
N SER A 545 18.91 -15.88 -7.62
CA SER A 545 18.43 -14.83 -8.51
C SER A 545 19.55 -13.91 -8.97
N THR A 546 19.35 -13.28 -10.11
CA THR A 546 20.34 -12.40 -10.74
C THR A 546 20.48 -11.04 -10.06
N ALA A 547 19.48 -10.60 -9.29
CA ALA A 547 19.47 -9.28 -8.66
C ALA A 547 18.71 -9.26 -7.31
N ASN A 548 19.10 -10.15 -6.40
CA ASN A 548 18.62 -10.20 -5.01
C ASN A 548 17.09 -10.21 -4.94
N GLY A 549 16.47 -11.32 -5.31
CA GLY A 549 15.02 -11.47 -5.39
C GLY A 549 14.43 -11.25 -6.78
N LEU A 550 15.20 -10.80 -7.77
CA LEU A 550 14.72 -10.65 -9.15
C LEU A 550 15.44 -11.65 -10.08
N GLY A 551 14.68 -12.55 -10.68
CA GLY A 551 15.14 -13.45 -11.75
C GLY A 551 14.70 -12.92 -13.11
N MET A 552 15.64 -12.82 -14.05
CA MET A 552 15.41 -12.29 -15.39
C MET A 552 15.43 -13.41 -16.44
N ASN A 553 14.55 -13.33 -17.42
CA ASN A 553 14.59 -14.12 -18.64
C ASN A 553 14.67 -13.18 -19.85
N GLY A 554 15.87 -13.02 -20.39
CA GLY A 554 16.16 -12.01 -21.41
C GLY A 554 15.90 -10.59 -20.91
N ASN A 555 14.95 -9.89 -21.56
CA ASN A 555 14.59 -8.51 -21.22
C ASN A 555 13.39 -8.38 -20.29
N LYS A 556 12.88 -9.50 -19.76
CA LYS A 556 11.70 -9.53 -18.92
C LYS A 556 12.03 -10.12 -17.55
N LEU A 557 11.36 -9.61 -16.53
CA LEU A 557 11.37 -10.16 -15.20
C LEU A 557 10.59 -11.48 -15.23
N GLU A 558 11.20 -12.58 -14.81
CA GLU A 558 10.60 -13.92 -14.79
C GLU A 558 10.29 -14.36 -13.36
N THR A 559 11.05 -13.87 -12.38
CA THR A 559 10.87 -14.25 -10.99
C THR A 559 10.98 -13.05 -10.06
N ILE A 560 10.06 -12.94 -9.10
CA ILE A 560 10.13 -11.99 -7.99
C ILE A 560 10.04 -12.79 -6.69
N LYS A 561 11.04 -12.66 -5.83
CA LYS A 561 11.04 -13.25 -4.50
C LYS A 561 10.84 -12.17 -3.47
N VAL A 562 9.92 -12.44 -2.56
CA VAL A 562 9.59 -11.56 -1.44
C VAL A 562 9.63 -12.37 -0.16
N VAL A 563 10.27 -11.82 0.87
CA VAL A 563 10.17 -12.38 2.22
C VAL A 563 9.11 -11.58 2.96
N PHE A 564 7.97 -12.21 3.26
CA PHE A 564 6.96 -11.62 4.13
C PHE A 564 7.35 -11.77 5.59
N LEU A 565 7.42 -10.64 6.26
CA LEU A 565 7.86 -10.50 7.63
C LEU A 565 6.67 -10.55 8.59
N ASN A 566 6.92 -11.01 9.81
CA ASN A 566 5.93 -10.81 10.86
C ASN A 566 5.91 -9.32 11.25
N PRO A 567 4.74 -8.65 11.31
CA PRO A 567 4.67 -7.25 11.71
C PRO A 567 5.30 -6.97 13.09
N ASN A 568 5.29 -7.93 14.02
CA ASN A 568 5.92 -7.82 15.33
C ASN A 568 7.46 -7.76 15.29
N SER A 569 8.06 -8.22 14.18
CA SER A 569 9.51 -8.17 14.00
C SER A 569 10.02 -6.80 13.56
N LEU A 570 9.11 -5.91 13.16
CA LEU A 570 9.49 -4.58 12.70
C LEU A 570 9.61 -3.59 13.87
N PRO A 571 10.52 -2.60 13.77
CA PRO A 571 10.63 -1.53 14.76
C PRO A 571 9.43 -0.59 14.68
N GLN A 572 9.18 0.17 15.75
CA GLN A 572 8.27 1.32 15.67
C GLN A 572 8.87 2.40 14.77
N GLY A 573 8.02 3.14 14.06
CA GLY A 573 8.49 4.30 13.32
C GLY A 573 8.93 5.41 14.27
N ASP A 574 9.79 6.28 13.78
CA ASP A 574 10.21 7.50 14.48
C ASP A 574 9.92 8.73 13.60
N SER A 575 10.36 9.90 14.07
CA SER A 575 10.21 11.17 13.34
C SER A 575 11.02 11.26 12.05
N SER A 576 12.02 10.38 11.85
CA SER A 576 12.84 10.35 10.63
C SER A 576 12.24 9.47 9.53
N THR A 577 11.32 8.57 9.91
CA THR A 577 10.74 7.60 9.00
C THR A 577 9.65 8.24 8.15
N PRO A 578 9.68 8.10 6.81
CA PRO A 578 8.56 8.53 5.97
C PRO A 578 7.26 7.87 6.42
N VAL A 579 6.29 8.66 6.86
CA VAL A 579 5.00 8.16 7.34
C VAL A 579 3.97 8.22 6.21
N GLY A 580 3.27 7.11 5.99
CA GLY A 580 2.08 7.08 5.14
C GLY A 580 0.81 6.92 5.99
N PRO A 581 -0.37 7.00 5.37
CA PRO A 581 -1.65 6.69 6.02
C PRO A 581 -1.58 5.34 6.75
N TYR A 582 -2.14 5.26 7.96
CA TYR A 582 -2.07 4.01 8.71
C TYR A 582 -2.92 2.93 8.06
N LEU A 583 -2.29 1.79 7.81
CA LEU A 583 -2.91 0.64 7.14
C LEU A 583 -3.87 -0.12 8.06
N GLY A 584 -3.90 0.20 9.36
CA GLY A 584 -4.70 -0.49 10.38
C GLY A 584 -3.99 -1.69 11.00
N VAL A 585 -2.72 -1.93 10.65
CA VAL A 585 -1.91 -3.07 11.09
C VAL A 585 -0.43 -2.71 11.15
N GLY A 586 0.32 -3.47 11.97
CA GLY A 586 1.77 -3.36 12.11
C GLY A 586 2.21 -2.19 12.99
N PRO A 587 3.50 -1.83 12.95
CA PRO A 587 4.03 -0.68 13.68
C PRO A 587 3.35 0.61 13.24
N SER A 588 3.15 1.51 14.19
CA SER A 588 2.61 2.84 13.94
C SER A 588 3.69 3.90 14.18
N SER A 589 3.52 5.03 13.52
CA SER A 589 4.19 6.28 13.86
C SER A 589 3.13 7.33 14.11
N VAL A 590 3.40 8.23 15.03
CA VAL A 590 2.49 9.29 15.42
C VAL A 590 3.18 10.60 15.09
N ALA A 591 2.55 11.43 14.25
CA ALA A 591 3.12 12.70 13.81
C ALA A 591 2.12 13.83 14.01
N LEU A 592 2.60 14.98 14.46
CA LEU A 592 1.83 16.22 14.44
C LEU A 592 1.71 16.71 13.00
N VAL A 593 0.52 17.20 12.65
CA VAL A 593 0.16 17.70 11.33
C VAL A 593 -0.48 19.07 11.56
N ASP A 594 0.37 20.09 11.64
CA ASP A 594 -0.02 21.48 11.89
C ASP A 594 -0.28 22.25 10.58
#